data_AF-A0A5C7P2D7-F1
#
_entry.id   AF-A0A5C7P2D7-F1
#
_cell.length_a   1.000
_cell.length_b   1.000
_cell.length_c   1.000
_cell.angle_alpha   90.00
_cell.angle_beta   90.00
_cell.angle_gamma   90.00
#
_symmetry.space_group_name_H-M   'P 1'
#
loop_
_entity.id
_entity.type
_entity.pdbx_description
1 polymer ?
#
loop_
_entity_poly.entity_id
_entity_poly.type
_entity_poly.pdbx_seq_one_letter_code
_entity_poly.pdbx_strand_id
1 'polypeptide(L)' 'MAVKSCESTNNYSTNTGNGYYGAWQFDYPSWHANGGGQFADYPHQATPAQQDFVAYTYWLKAGWGPWECG' A
#
# COMPACT_ATOMS: atom_id res chain seq x y z
N MET A 1 5.88 -12.53 -6.41
CA MET A 1 4.87 -11.60 -5.85
C MET A 1 4.19 -12.24 -4.64
N ALA A 2 4.89 -12.42 -3.52
CA ALA A 2 4.41 -13.20 -2.36
C ALA A 2 4.00 -12.33 -1.14
N VAL A 3 4.28 -11.02 -1.16
CA VAL A 3 4.09 -10.15 0.01
C VAL A 3 2.59 -9.91 0.33
N LYS A 4 1.76 -9.84 -0.72
CA LYS A 4 0.32 -9.54 -0.65
C LYS A 4 -0.52 -10.56 0.13
N SER A 5 -0.09 -11.82 0.21
CA SER A 5 -0.81 -12.86 0.94
C SER A 5 -0.56 -12.83 2.45
N CYS A 6 0.53 -12.21 2.89
CA CYS A 6 1.00 -12.34 4.24
C CYS A 6 0.63 -11.13 5.14
N GLU A 7 0.41 -9.94 4.57
CA GLU A 7 0.13 -8.74 5.38
C GLU A 7 -1.35 -8.34 5.54
N SER A 8 -2.24 -8.59 4.57
CA SER A 8 -3.55 -7.89 4.62
C SER A 8 -4.75 -8.65 4.04
N THR A 9 -4.66 -9.99 3.96
CA THR A 9 -5.82 -10.83 3.63
C THR A 9 -6.50 -10.41 2.31
N ASN A 10 -5.75 -9.82 1.38
CA ASN A 10 -6.22 -9.37 0.06
C ASN A 10 -7.30 -8.25 0.09
N ASN A 11 -7.45 -7.50 1.19
CA ASN A 11 -8.56 -6.56 1.34
C ASN A 11 -8.15 -5.10 1.07
N TYR A 12 -8.25 -4.72 -0.21
CA TYR A 12 -7.89 -3.41 -0.76
C TYR A 12 -8.74 -2.24 -0.29
N SER A 13 -9.90 -2.54 0.29
CA SER A 13 -10.84 -1.55 0.80
C SER A 13 -10.75 -1.39 2.32
N THR A 14 -9.72 -1.96 2.96
CA THR A 14 -9.51 -1.83 4.39
C THR A 14 -9.29 -0.36 4.76
N ASN A 15 -10.25 0.19 5.49
CA ASN A 15 -10.19 1.49 6.14
C ASN A 15 -10.70 1.30 7.56
N THR A 16 -9.81 0.83 8.44
CA THR A 16 -10.13 0.53 9.84
C THR A 16 -10.31 1.79 10.69
N GLY A 17 -10.10 2.99 10.13
CA GLY A 17 -10.13 4.25 10.88
C GLY A 17 -8.83 4.51 11.66
N ASN A 18 -7.79 3.71 11.45
CA ASN A 18 -6.52 3.78 12.18
C ASN A 18 -5.53 4.79 11.57
N GLY A 19 -5.92 5.53 10.53
CA GLY A 19 -5.05 6.40 9.74
C GLY A 19 -4.23 5.69 8.64
N TYR A 20 -4.43 4.38 8.49
CA TYR A 20 -3.83 3.54 7.46
C TYR A 20 -4.91 3.02 6.52
N TYR A 21 -4.58 2.92 5.24
CA TYR A 21 -5.55 2.61 4.19
C TYR A 21 -5.03 1.54 3.23
N GLY A 22 -5.95 0.69 2.77
CA GLY A 22 -5.69 -0.30 1.72
C GLY A 22 -5.01 -1.57 2.21
N ALA A 23 -4.75 -2.48 1.27
CA ALA A 23 -4.15 -3.79 1.57
C ALA A 23 -2.67 -3.71 1.99
N TRP A 24 -2.06 -2.53 1.88
CA TRP A 24 -0.66 -2.31 2.21
C TRP A 24 -0.49 -1.41 3.43
N GLN A 25 -1.61 -1.06 4.08
CA GLN A 25 -1.66 -0.18 5.25
C GLN A 25 -0.80 1.07 5.02
N PHE A 26 -0.99 1.74 3.88
CA PHE A 26 -0.26 2.96 3.58
C PHE A 26 -0.81 4.11 4.40
N ASP A 27 0.09 4.89 5.02
CA ASP A 27 -0.24 6.21 5.52
C ASP A 27 -0.33 7.23 4.37
N TYR A 28 -1.09 8.30 4.58
CA TYR A 28 -1.28 9.37 3.58
C TYR A 28 0.04 9.97 3.05
N PRO A 29 1.01 10.40 3.91
CA PRO A 29 2.26 10.96 3.40
C PRO A 29 3.09 9.94 2.59
N SER A 30 3.19 8.68 3.02
CA SER A 30 3.88 7.62 2.27
C SER A 30 3.21 7.34 0.94
N TRP A 31 1.88 7.30 0.90
CA TRP A 31 1.12 7.15 -0.35
C TRP A 31 1.50 8.24 -1.36
N HIS A 32 1.48 9.51 -0.94
CA HIS A 32 1.86 10.62 -1.80
C HIS A 32 3.36 10.59 -2.18
N ALA A 33 4.25 10.27 -1.24
CA ALA A 33 5.70 10.20 -1.47
C ALA A 33 6.10 9.11 -2.49
N ASN A 34 5.29 8.06 -2.62
CA ASN A 34 5.51 6.96 -3.56
C ASN A 34 4.71 7.12 -4.87
N GLY A 35 4.11 8.30 -5.07
CA GLY A 35 3.38 8.61 -6.29
C GLY A 35 1.96 8.05 -6.31
N GLY A 36 1.43 7.55 -5.20
CA GLY A 36 0.04 7.10 -5.12
C GLY A 36 -0.99 8.19 -5.33
N GLY A 37 -0.64 9.44 -4.97
CA GLY A 37 -1.46 10.62 -5.23
C GLY A 37 -1.79 10.86 -6.71
N GLN A 38 -1.07 10.23 -7.66
CA GLN A 38 -1.40 10.30 -9.08
C GLN A 38 -2.59 9.40 -9.46
N PHE A 39 -2.89 8.39 -8.64
CA PHE A 39 -3.96 7.42 -8.87
C PHE A 39 -5.21 7.77 -8.07
N ALA A 40 -5.04 8.12 -6.79
CA ALA A 40 -6.12 8.55 -5.91
C ALA A 40 -5.57 9.35 -4.73
N ASP A 41 -6.41 10.16 -4.06
CA ASP A 41 -6.01 10.90 -2.86
C ASP A 41 -5.67 9.95 -1.70
N TYR A 42 -6.39 8.83 -1.59
CA TYR A 42 -6.12 7.81 -0.56
C TYR A 42 -5.90 6.41 -1.15
N PRO A 43 -5.10 5.55 -0.51
CA PRO A 43 -4.85 4.18 -0.95
C PRO A 43 -6.15 3.38 -1.19
N HIS A 44 -7.12 3.47 -0.25
CA HIS A 44 -8.39 2.74 -0.33
C HIS A 44 -9.28 3.14 -1.53
N GLN A 45 -9.05 4.32 -2.13
CA GLN A 45 -9.75 4.78 -3.33
C GLN A 45 -9.07 4.32 -4.62
N ALA A 46 -7.79 3.96 -4.54
CA ALA A 46 -7.05 3.42 -5.68
C ALA A 46 -7.42 1.95 -5.91
N THR A 47 -7.42 1.56 -7.18
CA THR A 47 -7.65 0.16 -7.57
C THR A 47 -6.55 -0.76 -7.00
N PRO A 48 -6.83 -2.06 -6.86
CA PRO A 48 -5.84 -3.00 -6.35
C PRO A 48 -4.52 -2.98 -7.10
N ALA A 49 -4.56 -2.86 -8.43
CA ALA A 49 -3.36 -2.79 -9.26
C ALA A 49 -2.54 -1.50 -9.02
N GLN A 50 -3.22 -0.37 -8.77
CA GLN A 50 -2.55 0.89 -8.47
C GLN A 50 -1.92 0.87 -7.08
N GLN A 51 -2.62 0.31 -6.08
CA GLN A 51 -2.05 0.09 -4.75
C GLN A 51 -0.80 -0.81 -4.85
N ASP A 52 -0.87 -1.91 -5.61
CA ASP A 52 0.25 -2.83 -5.84
C ASP A 52 1.44 -2.16 -6.58
N PHE A 53 1.17 -1.21 -7.48
CA PHE A 53 2.21 -0.46 -8.18
C PHE A 53 2.94 0.52 -7.26
N VAL A 54 2.20 1.29 -6.48
CA VAL A 54 2.77 2.23 -5.48
C VAL A 54 3.51 1.44 -4.41
N ALA A 55 2.96 0.28 -4.05
CA ALA A 55 3.58 -0.68 -3.17
C ALA A 55 4.95 -1.15 -3.65
N TYR A 56 5.01 -1.61 -4.90
CA TYR A 56 6.25 -2.01 -5.53
C TYR A 56 7.25 -0.85 -5.63
N THR A 57 6.78 0.36 -5.89
CA THR A 57 7.61 1.57 -5.94
C THR A 57 8.19 1.92 -4.57
N TYR A 58 7.38 1.79 -3.51
CA TYR A 58 7.84 1.97 -2.14
C TYR A 58 8.88 0.92 -1.76
N TRP A 59 8.63 -0.34 -2.10
CA TRP A 59 9.59 -1.44 -1.90
C TRP A 59 10.92 -1.20 -2.61
N LEU A 60 10.91 -0.69 -3.86
CA LEU A 60 12.14 -0.34 -4.57
C LEU A 60 12.95 0.77 -3.88
N LYS A 61 12.31 1.65 -3.10
CA LYS A 61 12.95 2.75 -2.38
C LYS A 61 13.37 2.39 -0.96
N ALA A 62 12.49 1.73 -0.21
CA ALA A 62 12.67 1.41 1.21
C ALA A 62 13.24 0.01 1.46
N GLY A 63 13.29 -0.84 0.42
CA GLY A 63 13.64 -2.26 0.56
C GLY A 63 12.52 -3.07 1.22
N TRP A 64 12.88 -4.25 1.72
CA TRP A 64 11.96 -5.15 2.42
C TRP A 64 11.64 -4.74 3.87
N GLY A 65 12.30 -3.71 4.41
CA GLY A 65 12.16 -3.30 5.81
C GLY A 65 10.73 -2.98 6.29
N PRO A 66 9.83 -2.43 5.46
CA PRO A 66 8.44 -2.19 5.85
C PRO A 66 7.56 -3.44 5.83
N TRP A 67 7.88 -4.44 4.99
CA TRP A 67 7.03 -5.58 4.65
C TRP A 67 7.78 -6.90 4.79
N GLU A 68 8.33 -7.13 5.99
CA GLU A 68 8.97 -8.39 6.35
C GLU A 68 7.92 -9.50 6.51
N CYS A 69 7.41 -9.99 5.38
CA CYS A 69 6.87 -11.33 5.30
C CYS A 69 7.97 -12.24 4.78
N GLY A 70 8.61 -12.93 5.73
CA GLY A 70 9.62 -13.96 5.47
C GLY A 70 9.11 -15.13 4.63
#